data_AF-A0A3N5P8V5-F1
#
_entry.id   AF-A0A3N5P8V5-F1
#
_cell.length_a   1.000
_cell.length_b   1.000
_cell.length_c   1.000
_cell.angle_alpha   90.00
_cell.angle_beta   90.00
_cell.angle_gamma   90.00
#
_symmetry.space_group_name_H-M   'P 1'
#
loop_
_entity.id
_entity.type
_entity.pdbx_description
1 polymer ?
#
loop_
_entity_poly.entity_id
_entity_poly.type
_entity_poly.pdbx_seq_one_letter_code
_entity_poly.pdbx_strand_id
1 'polypeptide(L)'
;MSMRTVAILAAALVVLLVLVMTGQQSGTAPGGSGAALVPGLQEALGDIERVTIVKANNETVATLERRPESWVVADKHGYTADAAKLRQALTALGEAKILEQKTAMPTLYDRLGVEDVSAAGAAGISIAATAPGRELPTVILGNAEGSGYRYARRAGEAQSFLIDRNPDVPRAAAQWVDSVIVDVRGERVREVTITHPDGEVVRLSKASSELANFDVAGVPEGRELSYPGVANVVGSALREL
;
A
#
# COMPACT_ATOMS: atom_id res chain seq x y z
N MET A 1 -3.78 -70.56 -2.68
CA MET A 1 -3.79 -69.27 -3.41
C MET A 1 -2.71 -69.36 -4.48
N SER A 2 -3.05 -69.17 -5.76
CA SER A 2 -2.02 -69.26 -6.82
C SER A 2 -1.11 -68.03 -6.74
N MET A 3 0.18 -68.17 -7.03
CA MET A 3 1.16 -67.07 -6.97
C MET A 3 0.71 -65.84 -7.79
N ARG A 4 -0.09 -66.08 -8.84
CA ARG A 4 -0.75 -65.05 -9.66
C ARG A 4 -1.79 -64.23 -8.89
N THR A 5 -2.62 -64.87 -8.05
CA THR A 5 -3.61 -64.15 -7.23
C THR A 5 -2.96 -63.26 -6.17
N VAL A 6 -1.83 -63.68 -5.60
CA VAL A 6 -1.08 -62.88 -4.62
C VAL A 6 -0.42 -61.67 -5.30
N ALA A 7 0.14 -61.85 -6.50
CA ALA A 7 0.76 -60.74 -7.26
C ALA A 7 -0.26 -59.67 -7.67
N ILE A 8 -1.47 -60.06 -8.07
CA ILE A 8 -2.54 -59.12 -8.46
C ILE A 8 -3.03 -58.32 -7.25
N LEU A 9 -3.20 -58.98 -6.10
CA LEU A 9 -3.59 -58.30 -4.86
C LEU A 9 -2.53 -57.32 -4.36
N ALA A 10 -1.25 -57.68 -4.45
CA ALA A 10 -0.15 -56.77 -4.09
C ALA A 10 -0.08 -55.55 -5.02
N ALA A 11 -0.24 -55.75 -6.33
CA ALA A 11 -0.26 -54.65 -7.29
C ALA A 11 -1.44 -53.70 -7.06
N ALA A 12 -2.64 -54.23 -6.76
CA ALA A 12 -3.81 -53.42 -6.45
C ALA A 12 -3.62 -52.60 -5.17
N LEU A 13 -2.98 -53.17 -4.14
CA LEU A 13 -2.68 -52.45 -2.89
C LEU A 13 -1.69 -51.31 -3.11
N VAL A 14 -0.65 -51.53 -3.93
CA VAL A 14 0.33 -50.48 -4.27
C VAL A 14 -0.33 -49.36 -5.06
N VAL A 15 -1.19 -49.67 -6.04
CA VAL A 15 -1.95 -48.66 -6.78
C VAL A 15 -2.87 -47.87 -5.85
N LEU A 16 -3.54 -48.54 -4.91
CA LEU A 16 -4.40 -47.88 -3.91
C LEU A 16 -3.59 -46.95 -2.99
N LEU A 17 -2.41 -47.39 -2.54
CA LEU A 17 -1.49 -46.59 -1.72
C LEU A 17 -0.98 -45.36 -2.47
N VAL A 18 -0.64 -45.50 -3.76
CA VAL A 18 -0.23 -44.37 -4.61
C VAL A 18 -1.40 -43.41 -4.84
N LEU A 19 -2.63 -43.91 -5.02
CA LEU A 19 -3.84 -43.09 -5.11
C LEU A 19 -4.15 -42.34 -3.81
N VAL A 20 -3.93 -42.96 -2.65
CA VAL A 20 -4.11 -42.32 -1.34
C VAL A 20 -3.02 -41.28 -1.08
N MET A 21 -1.76 -41.55 -1.45
CA MET A 21 -0.66 -40.60 -1.30
C MET A 21 -0.79 -39.40 -2.25
N THR A 22 -1.30 -39.60 -3.46
CA THR A 22 -1.59 -38.49 -4.39
C THR A 22 -2.87 -37.73 -4.01
N GLY A 23 -3.86 -38.39 -3.39
CA GLY A 23 -5.05 -37.73 -2.84
C GLY A 23 -4.82 -36.99 -1.50
N GLN A 24 -3.81 -37.38 -0.73
CA GLN A 24 -3.41 -36.71 0.53
C GLN A 24 -2.52 -35.47 0.31
N GLN A 25 -2.13 -35.16 -0.92
CA GLN A 25 -1.80 -33.78 -1.33
C GLN A 25 -3.04 -32.91 -1.46
N SER A 26 -4.00 -33.09 -0.55
CA SER A 26 -4.97 -32.06 -0.23
C SER A 26 -4.21 -31.02 0.59
N GLY A 27 -3.57 -30.07 -0.11
CA GLY A 27 -3.12 -28.83 0.50
C GLY A 27 -4.28 -28.26 1.33
N THR A 28 -3.99 -27.78 2.54
CA THR A 28 -4.92 -27.02 3.37
C THR A 28 -5.78 -26.15 2.45
N ALA A 29 -7.09 -26.36 2.44
CA ALA A 29 -7.97 -25.61 1.55
C ALA A 29 -7.62 -24.11 1.68
N PRO A 30 -7.16 -23.45 0.60
CA PRO A 30 -6.72 -22.06 0.67
C PRO A 30 -7.96 -21.22 1.03
N GLY A 31 -8.10 -20.87 2.30
CA GLY A 31 -9.34 -20.25 2.78
C GLY A 31 -9.80 -20.64 4.19
N GLY A 32 -9.09 -21.54 4.89
CA GLY A 32 -9.37 -21.85 6.30
C GLY A 32 -9.12 -20.65 7.23
N SER A 33 -9.79 -20.62 8.39
CA SER A 33 -9.53 -19.62 9.43
C SER A 33 -8.05 -19.63 9.83
N GLY A 34 -7.44 -18.46 9.95
CA GLY A 34 -6.01 -18.26 10.21
C GLY A 34 -5.10 -18.25 8.97
N ALA A 35 -5.59 -18.64 7.79
CA ALA A 35 -4.82 -18.56 6.54
C ALA A 35 -4.68 -17.11 6.07
N ALA A 36 -3.60 -16.80 5.35
CA ALA A 36 -3.41 -15.48 4.74
C ALA A 36 -4.48 -15.18 3.69
N LEU A 37 -5.01 -13.96 3.68
CA LEU A 37 -5.93 -13.50 2.62
C LEU A 37 -5.20 -13.48 1.28
N VAL A 38 -3.96 -13.03 1.22
CA VAL A 38 -3.14 -13.00 -0.01
C VAL A 38 -1.87 -13.82 0.20
N PRO A 39 -1.90 -15.13 -0.08
CA PRO A 39 -0.72 -15.98 0.04
C PRO A 39 0.44 -15.41 -0.78
N GLY A 40 1.63 -15.32 -0.18
CA GLY A 40 2.84 -14.83 -0.86
C GLY A 40 3.01 -13.31 -0.88
N LEU A 41 2.00 -12.52 -0.47
CA LEU A 41 2.11 -11.05 -0.53
C LEU A 41 3.13 -10.52 0.49
N GLN A 42 3.16 -11.09 1.70
CA GLN A 42 4.07 -10.65 2.76
C GLN A 42 5.54 -10.80 2.32
N GLU A 43 5.86 -11.92 1.68
CA GLU A 43 7.19 -12.20 1.12
C GLU A 43 7.48 -11.36 -0.12
N ALA A 44 6.44 -10.96 -0.86
CA ALA A 44 6.55 -10.18 -2.08
C ALA A 44 6.69 -8.67 -1.83
N LEU A 45 6.38 -8.15 -0.62
CA LEU A 45 6.31 -6.71 -0.33
C LEU A 45 7.51 -5.90 -0.86
N GLY A 46 8.73 -6.46 -0.74
CA GLY A 46 9.96 -5.82 -1.18
C GLY A 46 10.16 -5.79 -2.70
N ASP A 47 9.43 -6.60 -3.45
CA ASP A 47 9.58 -6.83 -4.89
C ASP A 47 8.36 -6.36 -5.70
N ILE A 48 7.35 -5.74 -5.05
CA ILE A 48 6.20 -5.18 -5.75
C ILE A 48 6.69 -4.01 -6.62
N GLU A 49 6.33 -4.04 -7.90
CA GLU A 49 6.68 -3.03 -8.89
C GLU A 49 5.50 -2.17 -9.30
N ARG A 50 4.28 -2.72 -9.22
CA ARG A 50 3.05 -2.04 -9.60
C ARG A 50 1.90 -2.43 -8.68
N VAL A 51 1.07 -1.45 -8.32
CA VAL A 51 -0.20 -1.67 -7.64
C VAL A 51 -1.29 -0.93 -8.39
N THR A 52 -2.34 -1.64 -8.76
CA THR A 52 -3.51 -1.07 -9.47
C THR A 52 -4.72 -1.18 -8.57
N ILE A 53 -5.39 -0.04 -8.39
CA ILE A 53 -6.55 0.11 -7.52
C ILE A 53 -7.74 0.56 -8.37
N VAL A 54 -8.83 -0.19 -8.31
CA VAL A 54 -10.00 -0.03 -9.16
C VAL A 54 -11.27 -0.05 -8.33
N LYS A 55 -12.25 0.79 -8.65
CA LYS A 55 -13.59 0.78 -8.04
C LYS A 55 -14.66 0.46 -9.10
N ALA A 56 -15.93 0.58 -8.72
CA ALA A 56 -17.10 0.36 -9.59
C ALA A 56 -16.91 0.83 -11.04
N ASN A 57 -17.53 0.11 -11.99
CA ASN A 57 -17.38 0.30 -13.43
C ASN A 57 -15.94 0.12 -13.97
N ASN A 58 -15.09 -0.63 -13.27
CA ASN A 58 -13.66 -0.71 -13.56
C ASN A 58 -12.96 0.66 -13.62
N GLU A 59 -13.44 1.65 -12.86
CA GLU A 59 -12.80 2.96 -12.81
C GLU A 59 -11.49 2.87 -12.02
N THR A 60 -10.37 3.14 -12.67
CA THR A 60 -9.06 3.21 -12.03
C THR A 60 -9.03 4.35 -11.02
N VAL A 61 -8.80 4.02 -9.76
CA VAL A 61 -8.58 4.98 -8.68
C VAL A 61 -7.13 5.46 -8.69
N ALA A 62 -6.19 4.52 -8.78
CA ALA A 62 -4.77 4.80 -8.83
C ALA A 62 -3.98 3.61 -9.38
N THR A 63 -2.96 3.92 -10.15
CA THR A 63 -1.91 3.03 -10.63
C THR A 63 -0.60 3.55 -10.05
N LEU A 64 -0.08 2.81 -9.08
CA LEU A 64 1.15 3.12 -8.39
C LEU A 64 2.28 2.31 -9.01
N GLU A 65 3.34 2.97 -9.42
CA GLU A 65 4.51 2.32 -10.03
C GLU A 65 5.78 2.63 -9.25
N ARG A 66 6.60 1.60 -9.05
CA ARG A 66 7.92 1.75 -8.46
C ARG A 66 8.88 2.31 -9.50
N ARG A 67 9.58 3.37 -9.13
CA ARG A 67 10.75 3.94 -9.81
C ARG A 67 11.99 3.65 -8.95
N PRO A 68 13.21 3.86 -9.48
CA PRO A 68 14.44 3.53 -8.75
C PRO A 68 14.53 4.14 -7.35
N GLU A 69 14.01 5.37 -7.16
CA GLU A 69 14.14 6.12 -5.91
C GLU A 69 12.80 6.40 -5.21
N SER A 70 11.66 6.19 -5.87
CA SER A 70 10.35 6.56 -5.34
C SER A 70 9.20 5.74 -5.92
N TRP A 71 8.03 5.87 -5.32
CA TRP A 71 6.77 5.45 -5.93
C TRP A 71 6.12 6.64 -6.63
N VAL A 72 5.45 6.39 -7.74
CA VAL A 72 4.72 7.42 -8.49
C VAL A 72 3.28 7.02 -8.76
N VAL A 73 2.38 7.99 -8.85
CA VAL A 73 0.99 7.80 -9.29
C VAL A 73 0.94 8.04 -10.81
N ALA A 74 0.90 6.97 -11.60
CA ALA A 74 0.92 7.05 -13.06
C ALA A 74 -0.27 7.84 -13.61
N ASP A 75 -1.46 7.70 -13.02
CA ASP A 75 -2.68 8.46 -13.40
C ASP A 75 -2.61 9.96 -13.06
N LYS A 76 -1.57 10.39 -12.34
CA LYS A 76 -1.28 11.80 -12.01
C LYS A 76 0.03 12.26 -12.64
N HIS A 77 0.25 11.89 -13.90
CA HIS A 77 1.44 12.27 -14.67
C HIS A 77 2.77 11.85 -14.01
N GLY A 78 2.76 10.78 -13.21
CA GLY A 78 3.95 10.29 -12.52
C GLY A 78 4.35 11.12 -11.30
N TYR A 79 3.42 11.87 -10.70
CA TYR A 79 3.67 12.59 -9.46
C TYR A 79 4.09 11.63 -8.34
N THR A 80 4.94 12.08 -7.43
CA THR A 80 5.41 11.28 -6.29
C THR A 80 4.22 10.78 -5.46
N ALA A 81 4.22 9.49 -5.18
CA ALA A 81 3.22 8.86 -4.34
C ALA A 81 3.64 8.93 -2.87
N ASP A 82 2.66 8.97 -1.98
CA ASP A 82 2.84 8.74 -0.55
C ASP A 82 3.21 7.27 -0.32
N ALA A 83 4.51 7.00 -0.32
CA ALA A 83 5.06 5.66 -0.14
C ALA A 83 4.78 5.09 1.26
N ALA A 84 4.58 5.95 2.28
CA ALA A 84 4.24 5.50 3.62
C ALA A 84 2.83 4.91 3.65
N LYS A 85 1.88 5.60 3.02
CA LYS A 85 0.50 5.13 2.87
C LYS A 85 0.40 3.85 2.05
N LEU A 86 1.12 3.77 0.93
CA LEU A 86 1.18 2.55 0.12
C LEU A 86 1.74 1.36 0.91
N ARG A 87 2.88 1.56 1.60
CA ARG A 87 3.48 0.51 2.43
C ARG A 87 2.52 0.05 3.53
N GLN A 88 1.87 0.97 4.23
CA GLN A 88 0.90 0.64 5.28
C GLN A 88 -0.25 -0.23 4.73
N ALA A 89 -0.81 0.15 3.58
CA ALA A 89 -1.90 -0.61 2.94
C ALA A 89 -1.45 -2.03 2.53
N LEU A 90 -0.29 -2.16 1.87
CA LEU A 90 0.23 -3.44 1.41
C LEU A 90 0.64 -4.36 2.57
N THR A 91 1.28 -3.82 3.61
CA THR A 91 1.61 -4.57 4.83
C THR A 91 0.34 -5.05 5.53
N ALA A 92 -0.67 -4.18 5.69
CA ALA A 92 -1.95 -4.59 6.28
C ALA A 92 -2.64 -5.71 5.48
N LEU A 93 -2.53 -5.67 4.15
CA LEU A 93 -3.07 -6.71 3.27
C LEU A 93 -2.25 -8.01 3.31
N GLY A 94 -0.92 -7.92 3.38
CA GLY A 94 -0.01 -9.07 3.48
C GLY A 94 -0.12 -9.82 4.81
N GLU A 95 -0.41 -9.09 5.89
CA GLU A 95 -0.64 -9.66 7.22
C GLU A 95 -2.09 -10.14 7.44
N ALA A 96 -3.04 -9.72 6.60
CA ALA A 96 -4.45 -10.03 6.78
C ALA A 96 -4.69 -11.54 6.76
N LYS A 97 -5.31 -12.06 7.82
CA LYS A 97 -5.72 -13.45 7.93
C LYS A 97 -7.23 -13.55 7.80
N ILE A 98 -7.66 -14.66 7.23
CA ILE A 98 -9.07 -15.04 7.15
C ILE A 98 -9.53 -15.40 8.55
N LEU A 99 -10.47 -14.64 9.09
CA LEU A 99 -11.10 -14.94 10.37
C LEU A 99 -12.25 -15.94 10.16
N GLU A 100 -13.12 -15.65 9.19
CA GLU A 100 -14.29 -16.45 8.88
C GLU A 100 -14.54 -16.49 7.37
N GLN A 101 -15.00 -17.65 6.89
CA GLN A 101 -15.63 -17.75 5.58
C GLN A 101 -17.04 -17.17 5.65
N LYS A 102 -17.42 -16.40 4.63
CA LYS A 102 -18.76 -15.79 4.48
C LYS A 102 -19.49 -16.45 3.31
N THR A 103 -20.24 -15.67 2.54
CA THR A 103 -21.07 -16.20 1.46
C THR A 103 -20.24 -16.60 0.24
N ALA A 104 -20.60 -17.71 -0.40
CA ALA A 104 -20.15 -18.06 -1.76
C ALA A 104 -21.20 -17.70 -2.83
N MET A 105 -22.35 -17.15 -2.43
CA MET A 105 -23.46 -16.83 -3.31
C MET A 105 -23.33 -15.39 -3.84
N PRO A 106 -23.20 -15.19 -5.17
CA PRO A 106 -23.04 -13.86 -5.76
C PRO A 106 -24.18 -12.89 -5.44
N THR A 107 -25.40 -13.40 -5.27
CA THR A 107 -26.60 -12.60 -4.91
C THR A 107 -26.55 -11.98 -3.51
N LEU A 108 -25.51 -12.27 -2.72
CA LEU A 108 -25.33 -11.73 -1.37
C LEU A 108 -24.04 -10.89 -1.24
N TYR A 109 -23.27 -10.72 -2.32
CA TYR A 109 -22.02 -9.97 -2.27
C TYR A 109 -22.23 -8.47 -2.02
N ASP A 110 -23.34 -7.91 -2.48
CA ASP A 110 -23.75 -6.52 -2.28
C ASP A 110 -23.86 -6.14 -0.80
N ARG A 111 -24.34 -7.07 0.03
CA ARG A 111 -24.42 -6.89 1.48
C ARG A 111 -23.04 -6.70 2.13
N LEU A 112 -22.02 -7.32 1.54
CA LEU A 112 -20.64 -7.28 2.03
C LEU A 112 -19.78 -6.27 1.28
N GLY A 113 -20.25 -5.74 0.14
CA GLY A 113 -19.49 -4.88 -0.76
C GLY A 113 -18.35 -5.60 -1.48
N VAL A 114 -18.48 -6.91 -1.73
CA VAL A 114 -17.43 -7.74 -2.35
C VAL A 114 -17.75 -8.17 -3.79
N GLU A 115 -18.69 -7.48 -4.43
CA GLU A 115 -19.01 -7.70 -5.84
C GLU A 115 -17.80 -7.39 -6.74
N ASP A 116 -17.77 -7.96 -7.93
CA ASP A 116 -16.75 -7.58 -8.91
C ASP A 116 -16.89 -6.09 -9.26
N VAL A 117 -15.76 -5.38 -9.26
CA VAL A 117 -15.69 -3.93 -9.53
C VAL A 117 -16.12 -3.55 -10.95
N SER A 118 -16.34 -4.52 -11.83
CA SER A 118 -16.99 -4.32 -13.13
C SER A 118 -18.46 -3.92 -13.03
N ALA A 119 -19.14 -4.26 -11.92
CA ALA A 119 -20.53 -3.90 -11.70
C ALA A 119 -20.66 -2.40 -11.38
N ALA A 120 -21.70 -1.76 -11.94
CA ALA A 120 -21.90 -0.32 -11.80
C ALA A 120 -22.20 0.14 -10.36
N GLY A 121 -22.78 -0.75 -9.55
CA GLY A 121 -23.11 -0.49 -8.14
C GLY A 121 -22.12 -1.08 -7.14
N ALA A 122 -20.98 -1.63 -7.57
CA ALA A 122 -20.04 -2.29 -6.65
C ALA A 122 -19.54 -1.33 -5.57
N ALA A 123 -19.70 -1.68 -4.30
CA ALA A 123 -19.26 -0.84 -3.18
C ALA A 123 -17.78 -1.03 -2.82
N GLY A 124 -17.21 -2.17 -3.21
CA GLY A 124 -15.84 -2.56 -2.91
C GLY A 124 -14.78 -1.83 -3.74
N ILE A 125 -13.52 -2.08 -3.38
CA ILE A 125 -12.34 -1.65 -4.13
C ILE A 125 -11.45 -2.85 -4.42
N SER A 126 -11.03 -2.97 -5.67
CA SER A 126 -10.13 -4.03 -6.14
C SER A 126 -8.69 -3.54 -6.07
N ILE A 127 -7.79 -4.40 -5.60
CA ILE A 127 -6.36 -4.15 -5.46
C ILE A 127 -5.62 -5.32 -6.11
N ALA A 128 -4.82 -5.00 -7.13
CA ALA A 128 -3.91 -5.93 -7.79
C ALA A 128 -2.48 -5.45 -7.58
N ALA A 129 -1.60 -6.33 -7.09
CA ALA A 129 -0.18 -6.06 -6.97
C ALA A 129 0.60 -6.95 -7.93
N THR A 130 1.59 -6.39 -8.61
CA THR A 130 2.49 -7.11 -9.52
C THR A 130 3.87 -7.16 -8.90
N ALA A 131 4.40 -8.37 -8.76
CA ALA A 131 5.78 -8.63 -8.40
C ALA A 131 6.37 -9.65 -9.40
N PRO A 132 7.54 -9.39 -10.02
CA PRO A 132 8.13 -10.32 -10.98
C PRO A 132 8.29 -11.72 -10.41
N GLY A 133 7.90 -12.73 -11.20
CA GLY A 133 8.04 -14.14 -10.82
C GLY A 133 7.09 -14.61 -9.70
N ARG A 134 6.11 -13.81 -9.28
CA ARG A 134 5.09 -14.20 -8.30
C ARG A 134 3.69 -13.89 -8.83
N GLU A 135 2.80 -14.86 -8.72
CA GLU A 135 1.37 -14.64 -8.94
C GLU A 135 0.70 -14.29 -7.63
N LEU A 136 0.11 -13.09 -7.56
CA LEU A 136 -0.63 -12.60 -6.41
C LEU A 136 -2.10 -12.45 -6.80
N PRO A 137 -3.06 -13.01 -6.03
CA PRO A 137 -4.46 -12.85 -6.36
C PRO A 137 -4.88 -11.38 -6.22
N THR A 138 -5.73 -10.93 -7.14
CA THR A 138 -6.41 -9.64 -6.99
C THR A 138 -7.42 -9.72 -5.86
N VAL A 139 -7.47 -8.72 -4.99
CA VAL A 139 -8.37 -8.70 -3.83
C VAL A 139 -9.40 -7.60 -3.98
N ILE A 140 -10.66 -7.94 -3.73
CA ILE A 140 -11.76 -6.99 -3.56
C ILE A 140 -11.96 -6.79 -2.06
N LEU A 141 -11.72 -5.57 -1.57
CA LEU A 141 -12.02 -5.14 -0.22
C LEU A 141 -13.40 -4.49 -0.18
N GLY A 142 -14.29 -5.05 0.63
CA GLY A 142 -15.66 -4.58 0.80
C GLY A 142 -15.85 -3.71 2.04
N ASN A 143 -17.03 -3.83 2.64
CA ASN A 143 -17.46 -3.06 3.78
C ASN A 143 -16.58 -3.37 5.01
N ALA A 144 -16.29 -2.33 5.79
CA ALA A 144 -15.63 -2.49 7.08
C ALA A 144 -16.62 -3.02 8.11
N GLU A 145 -16.15 -3.90 8.99
CA GLU A 145 -16.90 -4.44 10.12
C GLU A 145 -16.23 -3.93 11.40
N GLY A 146 -16.66 -2.75 11.86
CA GLY A 146 -15.98 -2.02 12.94
C GLY A 146 -14.61 -1.46 12.51
N SER A 147 -13.70 -1.26 13.47
CA SER A 147 -12.39 -0.68 13.20
C SER A 147 -11.32 -1.70 12.81
N GLY A 148 -11.47 -2.96 13.25
CA GLY A 148 -10.44 -4.00 13.13
C GLY A 148 -10.65 -5.00 12.01
N TYR A 149 -11.85 -5.10 11.44
CA TYR A 149 -12.20 -6.16 10.49
C TYR A 149 -12.76 -5.59 9.19
N ARG A 150 -12.66 -6.38 8.12
CA ARG A 150 -13.20 -6.00 6.81
C ARG A 150 -13.62 -7.23 6.01
N TYR A 151 -14.67 -7.09 5.20
CA TYR A 151 -15.02 -8.13 4.23
C TYR A 151 -14.09 -8.09 3.04
N ALA A 152 -13.71 -9.26 2.53
CA ALA A 152 -12.85 -9.37 1.36
C ALA A 152 -13.25 -10.57 0.51
N ARG A 153 -12.88 -10.53 -0.78
CA ARG A 153 -12.96 -11.65 -1.70
C ARG A 153 -11.77 -11.61 -2.64
N ARG A 154 -11.21 -12.76 -2.99
CA ARG A 154 -10.23 -12.84 -4.09
C ARG A 154 -10.99 -12.85 -5.41
N ALA A 155 -10.61 -12.00 -6.34
CA ALA A 155 -11.24 -11.95 -7.65
C ALA A 155 -11.13 -13.32 -8.34
N GLY A 156 -12.22 -13.77 -8.97
CA GLY A 156 -12.33 -15.10 -9.58
C GLY A 156 -12.71 -16.22 -8.61
N GLU A 157 -12.57 -16.04 -7.29
CA GLU A 157 -13.08 -17.00 -6.31
C GLU A 157 -14.54 -16.68 -5.93
N ALA A 158 -15.35 -17.72 -5.72
CA ALA A 158 -16.72 -17.57 -5.23
C ALA A 158 -16.76 -17.27 -3.72
N GLN A 159 -15.82 -17.80 -2.94
CA GLN A 159 -15.85 -17.66 -1.49
C GLN A 159 -15.46 -16.23 -1.06
N SER A 160 -16.29 -15.59 -0.25
CA SER A 160 -15.94 -14.34 0.46
C SER A 160 -15.52 -14.61 1.91
N PHE A 161 -14.85 -13.65 2.52
CA PHE A 161 -14.20 -13.78 3.83
C PHE A 161 -14.42 -12.54 4.68
N LEU A 162 -14.35 -12.71 6.00
CA LEU A 162 -14.06 -11.64 6.96
C LEU A 162 -12.59 -11.77 7.35
N ILE A 163 -11.84 -10.68 7.31
CA ILE A 163 -10.43 -10.65 7.69
C ILE A 163 -10.18 -9.91 9.01
N ASP A 164 -9.11 -10.28 9.70
CA ASP A 164 -8.66 -9.73 10.99
C ASP A 164 -7.90 -8.39 10.91
N ARG A 165 -8.06 -7.71 9.76
CA ARG A 165 -7.45 -6.42 9.45
C ARG A 165 -8.46 -5.53 8.74
N ASN A 166 -8.21 -4.23 8.83
CA ASN A 166 -8.95 -3.21 8.11
C ASN A 166 -7.96 -2.31 7.33
N PRO A 167 -7.42 -2.76 6.19
CA PRO A 167 -6.50 -1.97 5.39
C PRO A 167 -7.15 -0.64 4.97
N ASP A 168 -6.45 0.46 5.21
CA ASP A 168 -6.87 1.78 4.72
C ASP A 168 -6.40 1.97 3.28
N VAL A 169 -7.35 2.10 2.37
CA VAL A 169 -7.11 2.16 0.92
C VAL A 169 -7.92 3.32 0.36
N PRO A 170 -7.27 4.47 0.12
CA PRO A 170 -7.93 5.63 -0.44
C PRO A 170 -8.65 5.37 -1.77
N ARG A 171 -9.82 6.00 -1.90
CA ARG A 171 -10.72 5.86 -3.06
C ARG A 171 -10.55 6.96 -4.11
N ALA A 172 -9.60 7.87 -3.93
CA ALA A 172 -9.28 8.92 -4.88
C ALA A 172 -7.78 9.02 -5.16
N ALA A 173 -7.41 9.20 -6.43
CA ALA A 173 -6.02 9.34 -6.88
C ALA A 173 -5.22 10.40 -6.10
N ALA A 174 -5.84 11.54 -5.79
CA ALA A 174 -5.19 12.64 -5.08
C ALA A 174 -4.76 12.28 -3.64
N GLN A 175 -5.39 11.29 -3.01
CA GLN A 175 -5.04 10.84 -1.66
C GLN A 175 -3.81 9.94 -1.63
N TRP A 176 -3.38 9.46 -2.80
CA TRP A 176 -2.16 8.67 -2.98
C TRP A 176 -0.94 9.52 -3.31
N VAL A 177 -1.13 10.79 -3.62
CA VAL A 177 -0.06 11.74 -3.92
C VAL A 177 0.63 12.18 -2.63
N ASP A 178 1.96 12.28 -2.67
CA ASP A 178 2.71 12.97 -1.64
C ASP A 178 2.35 14.46 -1.68
N SER A 179 1.80 14.97 -0.58
CA SER A 179 1.35 16.36 -0.48
C SER A 179 2.49 17.36 -0.31
N VAL A 180 3.73 16.89 -0.08
CA VAL A 180 4.90 17.75 -0.04
C VAL A 180 5.21 18.23 -1.46
N ILE A 181 5.04 19.53 -1.68
CA ILE A 181 5.28 20.20 -2.96
C ILE A 181 6.69 20.79 -2.98
N VAL A 182 7.17 21.28 -1.84
CA VAL A 182 8.46 21.95 -1.70
C VAL A 182 9.21 21.39 -0.49
N ASP A 183 10.33 20.72 -0.76
CA ASP A 183 11.32 20.38 0.28
C ASP A 183 12.67 21.01 -0.05
N VAL A 184 12.86 22.25 0.40
CA VAL A 184 14.13 22.94 0.29
C VAL A 184 14.80 22.92 1.66
N ARG A 185 15.80 22.05 1.78
CA ARG A 185 16.66 22.02 2.97
C ARG A 185 17.31 23.38 3.19
N GLY A 186 17.41 23.82 4.44
CA GLY A 186 17.92 25.16 4.78
C GLY A 186 19.35 25.44 4.32
N GLU A 187 20.16 24.40 4.08
CA GLU A 187 21.51 24.54 3.51
C GLU A 187 21.49 24.97 2.03
N ARG A 188 20.38 24.72 1.33
CA ARG A 188 20.17 25.13 -0.08
C ARG A 188 19.56 26.53 -0.20
N VAL A 189 19.08 27.12 0.89
CA VAL A 189 18.50 28.46 0.89
C VAL A 189 19.63 29.49 0.90
N ARG A 190 19.76 30.24 -0.19
CA ARG A 190 20.78 31.29 -0.34
C ARG A 190 20.40 32.58 0.37
N GLU A 191 19.13 32.99 0.26
CA GLU A 191 18.67 34.26 0.81
C GLU A 191 17.18 34.15 1.21
N VAL A 192 16.83 34.79 2.32
CA VAL A 192 15.45 35.05 2.74
C VAL A 192 15.31 36.54 3.00
N THR A 193 14.32 37.18 2.39
CA THR A 193 13.97 38.57 2.67
C THR A 193 12.60 38.60 3.34
N ILE A 194 12.53 39.17 4.55
CA ILE A 194 11.30 39.38 5.31
C ILE A 194 10.95 40.86 5.24
N THR A 195 9.77 41.18 4.73
CA THR A 195 9.23 42.54 4.73
C THR A 195 8.12 42.63 5.77
N HIS A 196 8.31 43.49 6.76
CA HIS A 196 7.34 43.75 7.81
C HIS A 196 6.22 44.69 7.31
N PRO A 197 5.03 44.69 7.95
CA PRO A 197 3.91 45.55 7.55
C PRO A 197 4.21 47.07 7.59
N ASP A 198 5.15 47.48 8.42
CA ASP A 198 5.66 48.87 8.53
C ASP A 198 6.71 49.22 7.46
N GLY A 199 7.10 48.25 6.62
CA GLY A 199 8.08 48.42 5.56
C GLY A 199 9.52 48.10 5.97
N GLU A 200 9.79 47.75 7.23
CA GLU A 200 11.12 47.29 7.64
C GLU A 200 11.48 45.97 6.94
N VAL A 201 12.74 45.83 6.57
CA VAL A 201 13.22 44.66 5.82
C VAL A 201 14.37 43.99 6.56
N VAL A 202 14.20 42.71 6.89
CA VAL A 202 15.26 41.85 7.41
C VAL A 202 15.69 40.90 6.31
N ARG A 203 17.00 40.83 6.03
CA ARG A 203 17.58 39.93 5.03
C ARG A 203 18.51 38.93 5.69
N LEU A 204 18.25 37.66 5.47
CA LEU A 204 19.11 36.54 5.85
C LEU A 204 19.81 36.05 4.60
N SER A 205 21.13 35.94 4.59
CA SER A 205 21.87 35.47 3.41
C SER A 205 23.01 34.52 3.77
N LYS A 206 23.32 33.60 2.85
CA LYS A 206 24.49 32.73 2.90
C LYS A 206 25.30 32.90 1.62
N ALA A 207 26.58 33.22 1.77
CA ALA A 207 27.50 33.31 0.63
C ALA A 207 27.79 31.94 0.00
N SER A 208 27.74 30.86 0.79
CA SER A 208 27.87 29.48 0.32
C SER A 208 27.03 28.52 1.17
N SER A 209 26.70 27.35 0.61
CA SER A 209 25.99 26.27 1.32
C SER A 209 26.83 25.60 2.42
N GLU A 210 28.13 25.87 2.47
CA GLU A 210 29.05 25.34 3.48
C GLU A 210 28.98 26.12 4.80
N LEU A 211 28.45 27.35 4.77
CA LEU A 211 28.27 28.16 5.96
C LEU A 211 27.12 27.62 6.80
N ALA A 212 27.41 27.33 8.07
CA ALA A 212 26.42 26.84 9.02
C ALA A 212 25.30 27.87 9.26
N ASN A 213 25.66 29.14 9.40
CA ASN A 213 24.75 30.21 9.81
C ASN A 213 24.46 31.20 8.68
N PHE A 214 23.27 31.80 8.69
CA PHE A 214 22.95 32.96 7.85
C PHE A 214 23.56 34.23 8.45
N ASP A 215 24.08 35.10 7.59
CA ASP A 215 24.33 36.49 7.92
C ASP A 215 23.01 37.27 7.89
N VAL A 216 22.76 38.08 8.92
CA VAL A 216 21.51 38.84 9.07
C VAL A 216 21.78 40.33 8.90
N ALA A 217 21.16 40.93 7.89
CA ALA A 217 21.16 42.36 7.62
C ALA A 217 19.77 42.96 7.92
N GLY A 218 19.74 44.24 8.31
CA GLY A 218 18.49 44.94 8.62
C GLY A 218 17.92 44.61 10.01
N VAL A 219 18.77 44.23 10.97
CA VAL A 219 18.35 44.10 12.38
C VAL A 219 17.94 45.49 12.90
N PRO A 220 16.73 45.65 13.50
CA PRO A 220 16.27 46.94 14.01
C PRO A 220 17.21 47.55 15.05
N GLU A 221 17.20 48.88 15.15
CA GLU A 221 18.03 49.61 16.11
C GLU A 221 17.75 49.17 17.55
N GLY A 222 18.81 48.98 18.34
CA GLY A 222 18.72 48.52 19.72
C GLY A 222 18.40 47.03 19.88
N ARG A 223 18.43 46.22 18.80
CA ARG A 223 18.29 44.76 18.85
C ARG A 223 19.53 44.03 18.38
N GLU A 224 19.64 42.79 18.84
CA GLU A 224 20.68 41.84 18.45
C GLU A 224 20.11 40.43 18.31
N LEU A 225 20.85 39.55 17.65
CA LEU A 225 20.49 38.14 17.56
C LEU A 225 20.69 37.47 18.92
N SER A 226 19.71 36.66 19.35
CA SER A 226 19.77 35.94 20.62
C SER A 226 20.93 34.93 20.68
N TYR A 227 21.30 34.36 19.55
CA TYR A 227 22.50 33.55 19.34
C TYR A 227 22.81 33.47 17.83
N PRO A 228 24.06 33.17 17.42
CA PRO A 228 24.48 33.23 16.01
C PRO A 228 23.66 32.37 15.02
N GLY A 229 23.07 31.27 15.49
CA GLY A 229 22.30 30.33 14.66
C GLY A 229 20.78 30.58 14.62
N VAL A 230 20.27 31.59 15.33
CA VAL A 230 18.81 31.79 15.50
C VAL A 230 18.09 31.99 14.16
N ALA A 231 18.80 32.54 13.17
CA ALA A 231 18.30 32.82 11.83
C ALA A 231 18.14 31.54 10.97
N ASN A 232 18.78 30.43 11.33
CA ASN A 232 18.71 29.18 10.56
C ASN A 232 17.31 28.53 10.56
N VAL A 233 16.50 28.82 11.58
CA VAL A 233 15.11 28.36 11.67
C VAL A 233 14.30 28.93 10.51
N VAL A 234 14.50 30.21 10.18
CA VAL A 234 13.83 30.88 9.05
C VAL A 234 14.27 30.28 7.72
N GLY A 235 15.56 29.99 7.55
CA GLY A 235 16.06 29.30 6.35
C GLY A 235 15.51 27.89 6.16
N SER A 236 14.98 27.27 7.21
CA SER A 236 14.35 25.94 7.16
C SER A 236 12.83 25.99 6.93
N ALA A 237 12.24 27.18 6.77
CA ALA A 237 10.80 27.36 6.62
C ALA A 237 10.22 26.74 5.34
N LEU A 238 11.06 26.45 4.34
CA LEU A 238 10.68 25.81 3.07
C LEU A 238 10.86 24.28 3.08
N ARG A 239 11.11 23.69 4.23
CA ARG A 239 11.22 22.24 4.39
C ARG A 239 9.82 21.64 4.52
N GLU A 240 9.54 20.61 3.74
CA GLU A 240 8.28 19.83 3.81
C GLU A 240 6.99 20.68 3.65
N LEU A 241 7.03 21.70 2.78
CA LEU A 241 5.91 22.59 2.42
C LEU A 241 4.97 21.98 1.38
#